data_AF-A0A967M1F5-F1
#
_entry.id   AF-A0A967M1F5-F1
#
_cell.length_a   1.000
_cell.length_b   1.000
_cell.length_c   1.000
_cell.angle_alpha   90.00
_cell.angle_beta   90.00
_cell.angle_gamma   90.00
#
_symmetry.space_group_name_H-M   'P 1'
#
loop_
_entity.id
_entity.type
_entity.pdbx_description
1 polymer ?
#
loop_
_entity_poly.entity_id
_entity_poly.type
_entity_poly.pdbx_seq_one_letter_code
_entity_poly.pdbx_strand_id
1 'polypeptide(L)'
;LKLYYETADVMIHLRGAENTRALSGVDPKKQAKRAQATRSLTETYMARSATKELRWVLTDYPCLAFAQEADMSLSEFEDFVYAATYADTDDPVAEWTRIHNEQQKVVDWLKGKKIVTVKSPNADLTLSIE
;
A
#
# COMPACT_ATOMS: atom_id res chain seq x y z
N LEU A 1 -3.81 -12.53 15.92
CA LEU A 1 -4.24 -11.64 14.83
C LEU A 1 -5.52 -10.90 15.18
N LYS A 2 -6.64 -11.58 15.46
CA LYS A 2 -7.92 -10.93 15.81
C LYS A 2 -7.81 -9.85 16.89
N LEU A 3 -7.18 -10.18 18.03
CA LEU A 3 -6.94 -9.23 19.12
C LEU A 3 -6.29 -7.93 18.63
N TYR A 4 -5.19 -8.01 17.86
CA TYR A 4 -4.50 -6.82 17.34
C TYR A 4 -5.39 -5.97 16.43
N TYR A 5 -6.15 -6.59 15.52
CA TYR A 5 -7.06 -5.86 14.64
C TYR A 5 -8.21 -5.18 15.39
N GLU A 6 -8.65 -5.74 16.51
CA GLU A 6 -9.75 -5.20 17.31
C GLU A 6 -9.28 -4.14 18.32
N THR A 7 -8.09 -4.28 18.88
CA THR A 7 -7.68 -3.48 20.05
C THR A 7 -6.48 -2.57 19.83
N ALA A 8 -5.68 -2.76 18.76
CA ALA A 8 -4.52 -1.89 18.55
C ALA A 8 -4.95 -0.48 18.16
N ASP A 9 -4.33 0.54 18.75
CA ASP A 9 -4.52 1.94 18.38
C ASP A 9 -3.71 2.34 17.14
N VAL A 10 -2.55 1.69 16.97
CA VAL A 10 -1.58 1.94 15.90
C VAL A 10 -1.06 0.64 15.32
N MET A 11 -0.97 0.56 13.99
CA MET A 11 -0.27 -0.53 13.29
C MET A 11 0.76 -0.01 12.30
N ILE A 12 1.99 -0.47 12.44
CA ILE A 12 3.10 -0.17 11.53
C ILE A 12 3.46 -1.47 10.81
N HIS A 13 3.29 -1.48 9.50
CA HIS A 13 3.57 -2.64 8.67
C HIS A 13 4.86 -2.42 7.88
N LEU A 14 5.86 -3.26 8.16
CA LEU A 14 7.07 -3.38 7.36
C LEU A 14 6.92 -4.59 6.45
N ARG A 15 6.76 -4.37 5.15
CA ARG A 15 6.69 -5.47 4.18
C ARG A 15 8.10 -5.87 3.78
N GLY A 16 8.42 -7.12 4.01
CA GLY A 16 9.58 -7.79 3.43
C GLY A 16 9.16 -9.18 2.99
N ALA A 17 9.90 -9.75 2.05
CA ALA A 17 9.70 -11.13 1.64
C ALA A 17 11.05 -11.85 1.64
N GLU A 18 11.05 -13.09 2.11
CA GLU A 18 12.16 -14.00 1.85
C GLU A 18 12.10 -14.54 0.41
N ASN A 19 10.88 -14.71 -0.13
CA ASN A 19 10.64 -15.21 -1.47
C ASN A 19 9.27 -14.71 -1.98
N THR A 20 9.25 -13.93 -3.06
CA THR A 20 8.02 -13.41 -3.70
C THR A 20 7.15 -14.53 -4.32
N ARG A 21 7.75 -15.71 -4.55
CA ARG A 21 7.15 -16.88 -5.20
C ARG A 21 6.92 -18.04 -4.23
N ALA A 22 6.93 -17.79 -2.92
CA ALA A 22 6.76 -18.81 -1.88
C ALA A 22 5.48 -19.67 -2.02
N LEU A 23 4.45 -19.14 -2.70
CA LEU A 23 3.17 -19.81 -2.89
C LEU A 23 2.95 -20.35 -4.33
N SER A 24 3.92 -20.26 -5.24
CA SER A 24 3.71 -20.62 -6.66
C SER A 24 3.30 -22.08 -6.88
N GLY A 25 3.69 -23.00 -6.00
CA GLY A 25 3.28 -24.41 -6.03
C GLY A 25 2.05 -24.75 -5.17
N VAL A 26 1.48 -23.77 -4.46
CA VAL A 26 0.37 -24.00 -3.53
C VAL A 26 -0.97 -23.95 -4.28
N ASP A 27 -1.78 -25.01 -4.11
CA ASP A 27 -3.13 -25.10 -4.68
C ASP A 27 -3.92 -23.78 -4.47
N PRO A 28 -4.36 -23.12 -5.56
CA PRO A 28 -5.13 -21.88 -5.49
C PRO A 28 -6.36 -21.97 -4.58
N LYS A 29 -7.00 -23.14 -4.47
CA LYS A 29 -8.16 -23.34 -3.58
C LYS A 29 -7.79 -23.18 -2.10
N LYS A 30 -6.57 -23.57 -1.70
CA LYS A 30 -6.08 -23.36 -0.32
C LYS A 30 -5.84 -21.88 -0.05
N GLN A 31 -5.29 -21.15 -1.04
CA GLN A 31 -5.08 -19.70 -0.93
C GLN A 31 -6.41 -18.97 -0.81
N ALA A 32 -7.40 -19.32 -1.64
CA ALA A 32 -8.75 -18.79 -1.58
C ALA A 32 -9.43 -19.08 -0.23
N LYS A 33 -9.30 -20.32 0.29
CA LYS A 33 -9.83 -20.69 1.60
C LYS A 33 -9.22 -19.86 2.73
N ARG A 34 -7.91 -19.61 2.69
CA ARG A 34 -7.23 -18.71 3.66
C ARG A 34 -7.76 -17.28 3.57
N ALA A 35 -7.93 -16.75 2.35
CA ALA A 35 -8.46 -15.41 2.14
C ALA A 35 -9.88 -15.28 2.72
N GLN A 36 -10.75 -16.28 2.48
CA GLN A 36 -12.09 -16.32 3.06
C GLN A 36 -12.06 -16.40 4.59
N ALA A 37 -11.21 -17.26 5.16
CA ALA A 37 -11.10 -17.43 6.61
C ALA A 37 -10.57 -16.18 7.34
N THR A 38 -9.81 -15.33 6.66
CA THR A 38 -9.23 -14.09 7.22
C THR A 38 -9.99 -12.83 6.84
N ARG A 39 -11.07 -12.95 6.04
CA ARG A 39 -11.85 -11.83 5.52
C ARG A 39 -12.35 -10.89 6.61
N SER A 40 -12.88 -11.43 7.70
CA SER A 40 -13.41 -10.63 8.82
C SER A 40 -12.34 -9.75 9.46
N LEU A 41 -11.08 -10.21 9.51
CA LEU A 41 -9.97 -9.40 10.02
C LEU A 41 -9.68 -8.21 9.11
N THR A 42 -9.69 -8.43 7.79
CA THR A 42 -9.52 -7.37 6.80
C THR A 42 -10.67 -6.37 6.85
N GLU A 43 -11.91 -6.84 7.03
CA GLU A 43 -13.09 -5.97 7.17
C GLU A 43 -12.99 -5.09 8.42
N THR A 44 -12.62 -5.65 9.58
CA THR A 44 -12.38 -4.87 10.81
C THR A 44 -11.28 -3.83 10.62
N TYR A 45 -10.16 -4.22 10.00
CA TYR A 45 -9.06 -3.31 9.68
C TYR A 45 -9.52 -2.12 8.83
N MET A 46 -10.24 -2.40 7.74
CA MET A 46 -10.70 -1.37 6.81
C MET A 46 -11.74 -0.45 7.46
N ALA A 47 -12.68 -1.01 8.23
CA ALA A 47 -13.69 -0.23 8.94
C ALA A 47 -13.05 0.75 9.94
N ARG A 48 -12.14 0.26 10.80
CA ARG A 48 -11.43 1.10 11.79
C ARG A 48 -10.50 2.12 11.15
N SER A 49 -9.91 1.78 9.99
CA SER A 49 -9.10 2.71 9.21
C SER A 49 -9.94 3.85 8.65
N ALA A 50 -11.13 3.54 8.11
CA ALA A 50 -12.04 4.53 7.54
C ALA A 50 -12.60 5.50 8.60
N THR A 51 -12.87 5.01 9.81
CA THR A 51 -13.33 5.83 10.94
C THR A 51 -12.19 6.53 11.68
N LYS A 52 -10.92 6.29 11.29
CA LYS A 52 -9.70 6.79 11.96
C LYS A 52 -9.52 6.31 13.41
N GLU A 53 -10.28 5.31 13.84
CA GLU A 53 -10.11 4.62 15.13
C GLU A 53 -8.83 3.79 15.20
N LEU A 54 -8.27 3.46 14.03
CA LEU A 54 -6.98 2.81 13.89
C LEU A 54 -6.09 3.67 13.00
N ARG A 55 -4.95 4.09 13.54
CA ARG A 55 -3.90 4.73 12.76
C ARG A 55 -2.98 3.65 12.20
N TRP A 56 -2.65 3.73 10.92
CA TRP A 56 -1.75 2.75 10.34
C TRP A 56 -0.84 3.36 9.28
N VAL A 57 0.29 2.70 9.08
CA VAL A 57 1.23 2.98 8.00
C VAL A 57 1.81 1.67 7.47
N LEU A 58 2.15 1.68 6.18
CA LEU A 58 2.76 0.57 5.47
C LEU A 58 3.99 1.11 4.72
N THR A 59 5.10 0.41 4.81
CA THR A 59 6.27 0.64 3.96
C THR A 59 6.92 -0.67 3.56
N ASP A 60 7.67 -0.65 2.47
CA ASP A 60 8.54 -1.75 2.07
C ASP A 60 9.89 -1.65 2.78
N TYR A 61 10.42 -2.80 3.18
CA TYR A 61 11.77 -2.98 3.68
C TYR A 61 12.63 -3.52 2.52
N PRO A 62 13.78 -2.88 2.21
CA PRO A 62 14.68 -3.38 1.19
C PRO A 62 15.17 -4.79 1.52
N CYS A 63 14.89 -5.74 0.62
CA CYS A 63 15.31 -7.12 0.80
C CYS A 63 15.65 -7.77 -0.53
N LEU A 64 16.46 -8.83 -0.48
CA LEU A 64 16.96 -9.52 -1.68
C LEU A 64 15.83 -10.00 -2.60
N ALA A 65 14.72 -10.49 -2.06
CA ALA A 65 13.62 -10.98 -2.87
C ALA A 65 12.96 -9.87 -3.69
N PHE A 66 12.82 -8.66 -3.13
CA PHE A 66 12.28 -7.51 -3.86
C PHE A 66 13.28 -6.94 -4.86
N ALA A 67 14.56 -6.87 -4.50
CA ALA A 67 15.61 -6.46 -5.42
C ALA A 67 15.66 -7.38 -6.66
N GLN A 68 15.57 -8.69 -6.46
CA GLN A 68 15.51 -9.67 -7.56
C GLN A 68 14.27 -9.51 -8.44
N GLU A 69 13.11 -9.19 -7.87
CA GLU A 69 11.89 -8.97 -8.67
C GLU A 69 11.93 -7.65 -9.45
N ALA A 70 12.70 -6.68 -8.96
CA ALA A 70 12.94 -5.39 -9.61
C ALA A 70 14.12 -5.42 -10.61
N ASP A 71 14.77 -6.56 -10.82
CA ASP A 71 16.01 -6.71 -11.61
C ASP A 71 17.14 -5.75 -11.14
N MET A 72 17.27 -5.57 -9.83
CA MET A 72 18.24 -4.69 -9.17
C MET A 72 19.17 -5.48 -8.23
N SER A 73 20.38 -4.97 -8.01
CA SER A 73 21.16 -5.35 -6.83
C SER A 73 20.48 -4.88 -5.54
N LEU A 74 20.86 -5.45 -4.39
CA LEU A 74 20.26 -5.05 -3.10
C LEU A 74 20.48 -3.56 -2.82
N SER A 75 21.69 -3.05 -3.06
CA SER A 75 22.02 -1.64 -2.82
C SER A 75 21.25 -0.70 -3.74
N GLU A 76 21.09 -1.05 -5.03
CA GLU A 76 20.28 -0.24 -5.94
C GLU A 76 18.82 -0.19 -5.51
N PHE A 77 18.30 -1.30 -4.99
CA PHE A 77 16.93 -1.35 -4.47
C PHE A 77 16.78 -0.58 -3.14
N GLU A 78 17.78 -0.63 -2.26
CA GLU A 78 17.85 0.20 -1.05
C GLU A 78 17.79 1.69 -1.41
N ASP A 79 18.67 2.14 -2.30
CA ASP A 79 18.71 3.52 -2.79
C ASP A 79 17.36 3.92 -3.39
N PHE A 80 16.75 3.05 -4.21
CA PHE A 80 15.43 3.29 -4.77
C PHE A 80 14.34 3.46 -3.70
N VAL A 81 14.27 2.56 -2.72
CA VAL A 81 13.24 2.62 -1.66
C VAL A 81 13.43 3.87 -0.79
N TYR A 82 14.66 4.20 -0.42
CA TYR A 82 14.95 5.38 0.40
C TYR A 82 14.63 6.68 -0.34
N ALA A 83 15.05 6.79 -1.61
CA ALA A 83 14.70 7.93 -2.44
C ALA A 83 13.17 8.06 -2.66
N ALA A 84 12.49 6.95 -2.94
CA ALA A 84 11.04 6.93 -3.15
C ALA A 84 10.24 7.30 -1.89
N THR A 85 10.84 7.14 -0.71
CA THR A 85 10.25 7.50 0.59
C THR A 85 10.83 8.77 1.19
N TYR A 86 11.71 9.46 0.47
CA TYR A 86 12.47 10.65 0.90
C TYR A 86 13.30 10.44 2.17
N ALA A 87 13.58 9.18 2.53
CA ALA A 87 14.31 8.81 3.74
C ALA A 87 15.81 9.13 3.66
N ASP A 88 16.30 9.43 2.45
CA ASP A 88 17.66 9.83 2.11
C ASP A 88 17.87 11.36 2.08
N THR A 89 16.84 12.15 2.43
CA THR A 89 16.90 13.62 2.43
C THR A 89 17.22 14.18 3.83
N ASP A 90 17.73 15.42 3.88
CA ASP A 90 18.07 16.09 5.15
C ASP A 90 16.84 16.36 6.03
N ASP A 91 15.68 16.62 5.42
CA ASP A 91 14.41 16.82 6.11
C ASP A 91 13.26 16.05 5.41
N PRO A 92 13.10 14.75 5.71
CA PRO A 92 12.05 13.94 5.13
C PRO A 92 10.63 14.44 5.47
N VAL A 93 10.47 15.13 6.61
CA VAL A 93 9.16 15.65 7.05
C VAL A 93 8.73 16.82 6.15
N ALA A 94 9.67 17.69 5.78
CA ALA A 94 9.42 18.74 4.82
C ALA A 94 9.01 18.19 3.44
N GLU A 95 9.69 17.14 2.95
CA GLU A 95 9.33 16.51 1.67
C GLU A 95 7.93 15.90 1.70
N TRP A 96 7.58 15.16 2.77
CA TRP A 96 6.23 14.61 2.91
C TRP A 96 5.16 15.70 3.07
N THR A 97 5.48 16.83 3.69
CA THR A 97 4.59 17.99 3.76
C THR A 97 4.36 18.60 2.37
N ARG A 98 5.42 18.70 1.54
CA ARG A 98 5.32 19.13 0.14
C ARG A 98 4.40 18.21 -0.66
N ILE A 99 4.61 16.89 -0.57
CA ILE A 99 3.77 15.89 -1.25
C ILE A 99 2.31 15.97 -0.79
N HIS A 100 2.07 16.11 0.51
CA HIS A 100 0.71 16.33 1.04
C HIS A 100 0.03 17.53 0.37
N ASN A 101 0.72 18.67 0.31
CA ASN A 101 0.19 19.90 -0.28
C ASN A 101 -0.06 19.76 -1.80
N GLU A 102 0.79 19.01 -2.51
CA GLU A 102 0.60 18.73 -3.94
C GLU A 102 -0.61 17.84 -4.19
N GLN A 103 -0.76 16.76 -3.41
CA GLN A 103 -1.91 15.86 -3.51
C GLN A 103 -3.22 16.54 -3.10
N GLN A 104 -3.18 17.43 -2.11
CA GLN A 104 -4.37 18.15 -1.66
C GLN A 104 -5.01 18.97 -2.80
N LYS A 105 -4.22 19.53 -3.72
CA LYS A 105 -4.75 20.22 -4.92
C LYS A 105 -5.60 19.31 -5.79
N VAL A 106 -5.21 18.04 -5.92
CA VAL A 106 -5.95 17.03 -6.70
C VAL A 106 -7.23 16.62 -5.96
N VAL A 107 -7.13 16.43 -4.64
CA VAL A 107 -8.30 16.14 -3.78
C VAL A 107 -9.35 17.26 -3.90
N ASP A 108 -8.91 18.51 -3.80
CA ASP A 108 -9.78 19.68 -3.91
C ASP A 108 -10.41 19.79 -5.30
N TRP A 109 -9.65 19.48 -6.35
CA TRP A 109 -10.16 19.44 -7.72
C TRP A 109 -11.20 18.33 -7.93
N LEU A 110 -10.99 17.15 -7.35
CA LEU A 110 -11.91 16.00 -7.42
C LEU A 110 -13.19 16.21 -6.63
N LYS A 111 -13.17 17.06 -5.59
CA LYS A 111 -14.32 17.30 -4.72
C LYS A 111 -15.57 17.67 -5.52
N GLY A 112 -16.64 16.90 -5.34
CA GLY A 112 -17.94 17.10 -6.00
C GLY A 112 -18.04 16.55 -7.42
N LYS A 113 -16.97 15.97 -7.99
CA LYS A 113 -17.06 15.20 -9.23
C LYS A 113 -17.67 13.82 -8.94
N LYS A 114 -18.34 13.25 -9.95
CA LYS A 114 -19.09 12.00 -9.83
C LYS A 114 -18.63 10.91 -10.78
N ILE A 115 -17.97 11.30 -11.87
CA ILE A 115 -17.56 10.39 -12.93
C ILE A 115 -16.11 10.68 -13.28
N VAL A 116 -15.32 9.62 -13.41
CA VAL A 116 -13.97 9.64 -13.96
C VAL A 116 -13.95 8.78 -15.22
N THR A 117 -13.42 9.33 -16.30
CA THR A 117 -13.19 8.59 -17.54
C THR A 117 -11.69 8.49 -17.79
N VAL A 118 -11.19 7.27 -17.99
CA VAL A 118 -9.80 6.97 -18.34
C VAL A 118 -9.77 6.55 -19.80
N LYS A 119 -9.08 7.32 -20.64
CA LYS A 119 -8.87 7.03 -22.06
C LYS A 119 -7.40 6.88 -22.39
N SER A 120 -7.05 5.80 -23.06
CA SER A 120 -5.73 5.50 -23.61
C SER A 120 -5.89 4.56 -24.81
N PRO A 121 -4.82 4.27 -25.59
CA PRO A 121 -4.89 3.30 -26.68
C PRO A 121 -5.42 1.92 -26.27
N ASN A 122 -5.23 1.54 -24.99
CA ASN A 122 -5.60 0.24 -24.44
C ASN A 122 -6.65 0.31 -23.30
N ALA A 123 -7.27 1.48 -23.07
CA ALA A 123 -8.27 1.64 -22.02
C ALA A 123 -9.33 2.68 -22.40
N ASP A 124 -10.60 2.31 -22.30
CA ASP A 124 -11.73 3.24 -22.29
C ASP A 124 -12.66 2.82 -21.16
N LEU A 125 -12.48 3.46 -20.00
CA LEU A 125 -13.15 3.09 -18.76
C LEU A 125 -13.84 4.30 -18.16
N THR A 126 -15.11 4.15 -17.78
CA THR A 126 -15.86 5.15 -17.04
C THR A 126 -16.25 4.58 -15.68
N LEU A 127 -15.92 5.31 -14.62
CA LEU A 127 -16.13 4.92 -13.22
C LEU A 127 -16.98 5.97 -12.51
N SER A 128 -17.92 5.50 -11.69
CA SER A 128 -18.55 6.36 -10.69
C SER A 128 -17.59 6.56 -9.52
N ILE A 129 -17.51 7.78 -9.02
CA ILE A 129 -16.71 8.18 -7.84
C ILE A 129 -17.57 8.90 -6.79
N GLU A 130 -18.87 8.62 -6.79
CA GLU A 130 -19.78 9.01 -5.69
C GLU A 130 -19.47 8.28 -4.38
#